data_AF-A0AAA9ZH98-F1
#
_entry.id   AF-A0AAA9ZH98-F1
#
_cell.length_a   1.000
_cell.length_b   1.000
_cell.length_c   1.000
_cell.angle_alpha   90.00
_cell.angle_beta   90.00
_cell.angle_gamma   90.00
#
_symmetry.space_group_name_H-M   'P 1'
#
loop_
_entity.id
_entity.type
_entity.pdbx_description
1 polymer ?
#
loop_
_entity_poly.entity_id
_entity_poly.type
_entity_poly.pdbx_seq_one_letter_code
_entity_poly.pdbx_strand_id
1 'polypeptide(L)'
;MMIHLMDAVPWFNYASIAAILLYITFFQLGLGPIPFFIGSELVELSARPAAMALGSLSSWGCNFLIGMLFPLLSSAWGAFAFLPCAITCVLLTVLVQLYLPETRGRDVSDVAVLVSKGFKSKVM
;
A
#
# COMPACT_ATOMS: atom_id res chain seq x y z
N MET A 1 10.01 7.04 27.19
CA MET A 1 10.50 8.30 26.56
C MET A 1 9.40 9.02 25.79
N MET A 2 8.80 8.46 24.72
CA MET A 2 7.76 9.16 23.95
C MET A 2 6.48 9.45 24.75
N ILE A 3 6.09 8.55 25.66
CA ILE A 3 4.92 8.71 26.54
C ILE A 3 5.10 9.90 27.52
N HIS A 4 6.33 10.21 27.94
CA HIS A 4 6.60 11.37 28.79
C HIS A 4 6.53 12.71 28.02
N LEU A 5 6.65 12.69 26.69
CA LEU A 5 6.45 13.89 25.85
C LEU A 5 4.96 14.23 25.70
N MET A 6 4.08 13.22 25.73
CA MET A 6 2.63 13.40 25.72
C MET A 6 2.10 14.11 26.98
N ASP A 7 2.75 13.89 28.12
CA ASP A 7 2.41 14.53 29.40
C ASP A 7 3.02 15.93 29.54
N ALA A 8 4.19 16.17 28.93
CA ALA A 8 4.88 17.46 28.98
C ALA A 8 4.29 18.50 28.01
N VAL A 9 3.56 18.06 26.98
CA VAL A 9 3.16 18.87 25.83
C VAL A 9 1.68 18.59 25.49
N PRO A 10 0.72 19.38 26.01
CA PRO A 10 -0.70 19.07 25.87
C PRO A 10 -1.20 19.08 24.42
N TRP A 11 -0.55 19.82 23.51
CA TRP A 11 -0.91 19.83 22.08
C TRP A 11 -0.40 18.61 21.29
N PHE A 12 0.57 17.86 21.83
CA PHE A 12 1.18 16.71 21.14
C PHE A 12 0.21 15.54 20.97
N ASN A 13 -0.72 15.38 21.92
CA ASN A 13 -1.80 14.39 21.84
C ASN A 13 -2.74 14.69 20.67
N TYR A 14 -3.17 15.94 20.53
CA TYR A 14 -4.02 16.37 19.41
C TYR A 14 -3.30 16.25 18.06
N ALA A 15 -2.02 16.60 18.00
CA ALA A 15 -1.20 16.42 16.79
C ALA A 15 -1.07 14.94 16.39
N SER A 16 -0.88 14.05 17.35
CA SER A 16 -0.81 12.59 17.11
C SER A 16 -2.14 12.04 16.57
N ILE A 17 -3.27 12.47 17.15
CA ILE A 17 -4.61 12.10 16.68
C ILE A 17 -4.81 12.60 15.24
N ALA A 18 -4.49 13.86 14.95
CA ALA A 18 -4.61 14.44 13.62
C ALA A 18 -3.75 13.68 12.59
N ALA A 19 -2.52 13.32 12.94
CA ALA A 19 -1.63 12.55 12.07
C ALA A 19 -2.19 11.16 11.74
N ILE A 20 -2.76 10.45 12.72
CA ILE A 20 -3.40 9.14 12.52
C ILE A 20 -4.62 9.28 11.62
N LEU A 21 -5.47 10.28 11.85
CA LEU A 21 -6.65 10.52 11.02
C LEU A 21 -6.27 10.83 9.58
N LEU A 22 -5.27 11.69 9.38
CA LEU A 22 -4.75 12.04 8.06
C LEU A 22 -4.24 10.79 7.33
N TYR A 23 -3.45 9.95 8.02
CA TYR A 23 -2.96 8.68 7.49
C TYR A 23 -4.12 7.76 7.05
N ILE A 24 -5.14 7.58 7.90
CA ILE A 24 -6.31 6.75 7.57
C ILE A 24 -7.05 7.31 6.35
N THR A 25 -7.28 8.62 6.28
CA THR A 25 -7.97 9.24 5.14
C THR A 25 -7.23 9.01 3.84
N PHE A 26 -5.91 9.27 3.79
CA PHE A 26 -5.14 9.03 2.56
C PHE A 26 -5.04 7.56 2.19
N PHE A 27 -4.92 6.67 3.18
CA PHE A 27 -4.92 5.23 2.95
C PHE A 27 -6.24 4.78 2.29
N GLN A 28 -7.38 5.23 2.80
CA GLN A 28 -8.70 4.88 2.26
C GLN A 28 -8.99 5.45 0.88
N LEU A 29 -8.40 6.60 0.51
CA LEU A 29 -8.57 7.19 -0.83
C LEU A 29 -7.80 6.46 -1.93
N GLY A 30 -6.67 5.84 -1.59
CA GLY A 30 -5.78 5.20 -2.56
C GLY A 30 -5.61 3.71 -2.32
N LEU A 31 -4.72 3.36 -1.38
CA LEU A 31 -4.26 1.99 -1.16
C LEU A 31 -5.33 1.04 -0.60
N GLY A 32 -6.40 1.57 -0.02
CA GLY A 32 -7.53 0.79 0.50
C GLY A 32 -8.28 0.05 -0.62
N PRO A 33 -8.96 0.75 -1.54
CA PRO A 33 -9.76 0.10 -2.57
C PRO A 33 -8.97 -0.31 -3.82
N ILE A 34 -8.00 0.48 -4.26
CA ILE A 34 -7.40 0.34 -5.61
C ILE A 34 -6.81 -1.06 -5.86
N PRO A 35 -5.99 -1.65 -4.96
CA PRO A 35 -5.39 -2.96 -5.20
C PRO A 35 -6.40 -4.10 -5.39
N PHE A 36 -7.59 -3.99 -4.78
CA PHE A 36 -8.63 -5.00 -4.91
C PHE A 36 -9.41 -4.90 -6.23
N PHE A 37 -9.44 -3.73 -6.87
CA PHE A 37 -10.16 -3.53 -8.12
C PHE A 37 -9.24 -3.54 -9.35
N ILE A 38 -7.99 -3.10 -9.21
CA ILE A 38 -7.07 -2.92 -10.35
C ILE A 38 -6.74 -4.23 -11.07
N GLY A 39 -6.75 -5.37 -10.38
CA GLY A 39 -6.58 -6.68 -11.00
C GLY A 39 -7.63 -6.99 -12.07
N SER A 40 -8.82 -6.37 -11.98
CA SER A 40 -9.86 -6.49 -13.01
C SER A 40 -9.61 -5.63 -14.25
N GLU A 41 -8.85 -4.53 -14.11
CA GLU A 41 -8.49 -3.61 -15.20
C GLU A 41 -7.20 -4.05 -15.92
N LEU A 42 -6.28 -4.71 -15.19
CA LEU A 42 -4.98 -5.11 -15.72
C LEU A 42 -4.98 -6.48 -16.43
N VAL A 43 -6.00 -7.32 -16.18
CA VAL A 43 -6.01 -8.73 -16.60
C VAL A 43 -7.27 -9.04 -17.41
N GLU A 44 -7.07 -9.78 -18.51
CA GLU A 44 -8.15 -10.30 -19.35
C GLU A 44 -9.15 -11.16 -18.56
N LEU A 45 -10.39 -11.21 -19.04
CA LEU A 45 -11.52 -11.85 -18.36
C LEU A 45 -11.25 -13.33 -18.00
N SER A 46 -10.53 -14.04 -18.86
CA SER A 46 -10.19 -15.47 -18.71
C SER A 46 -9.22 -15.74 -17.54
N ALA A 47 -8.25 -14.85 -17.31
CA ALA A 47 -7.21 -15.01 -16.29
C ALA A 47 -7.51 -14.22 -15.00
N ARG A 48 -8.50 -13.32 -15.03
CA ARG A 48 -8.88 -12.44 -13.90
C ARG A 48 -9.17 -13.20 -12.59
N PRO A 49 -9.95 -14.31 -12.56
CA PRO A 49 -10.21 -15.01 -11.30
C PRO A 49 -8.94 -15.54 -10.63
N ALA A 50 -8.00 -16.07 -11.41
CA ALA A 50 -6.73 -16.58 -10.90
C ALA A 50 -5.84 -15.44 -10.36
N ALA A 51 -5.75 -14.33 -11.09
CA ALA A 51 -4.99 -13.15 -10.66
C ALA A 51 -5.54 -12.56 -9.35
N MET A 52 -6.86 -12.43 -9.23
CA MET A 52 -7.54 -11.91 -8.05
C MET A 52 -7.38 -12.84 -6.83
N ALA A 53 -7.39 -14.16 -7.04
CA ALA A 53 -7.14 -15.14 -5.99
C ALA A 53 -5.71 -15.06 -5.46
N LEU A 54 -4.71 -14.96 -6.35
CA LEU A 54 -3.30 -14.77 -5.95
C LEU A 54 -3.09 -13.43 -5.24
N GLY A 55 -3.71 -12.35 -5.72
CA GLY A 55 -3.69 -11.05 -5.06
C GLY A 55 -4.27 -11.12 -3.65
N SER A 56 -5.41 -11.79 -3.49
CA SER A 56 -6.05 -11.99 -2.19
C SER A 56 -5.17 -12.82 -1.25
N LEU A 57 -4.59 -13.92 -1.73
CA LEU A 57 -3.67 -14.75 -0.96
C LEU A 57 -2.46 -13.94 -0.48
N SER A 58 -1.87 -13.12 -1.37
CA SER A 58 -0.76 -12.24 -1.02
C SER A 58 -1.17 -11.21 0.03
N SER A 59 -2.33 -10.56 -0.12
CA SER A 59 -2.83 -9.56 0.85
C SER A 59 -3.03 -10.15 2.23
N TRP A 60 -3.70 -11.30 2.33
CA TRP A 60 -3.92 -11.98 3.60
C TRP A 60 -2.63 -12.57 4.18
N GLY A 61 -1.74 -13.09 3.34
CA GLY A 61 -0.42 -13.57 3.77
C GLY A 61 0.45 -12.46 4.34
N CYS A 62 0.52 -11.31 3.67
CA CYS A 62 1.21 -10.13 4.17
C CYS A 62 0.57 -9.60 5.46
N ASN A 63 -0.77 -9.56 5.55
CA ASN A 63 -1.48 -9.15 6.75
C ASN A 63 -1.10 -10.04 7.96
N PHE A 64 -1.10 -11.36 7.76
CA PHE A 64 -0.71 -12.32 8.78
C PHE A 64 0.75 -12.14 9.22
N LEU A 65 1.67 -12.00 8.26
CA LEU A 65 3.09 -11.78 8.55
C LEU A 65 3.32 -10.49 9.35
N ILE A 66 2.72 -9.38 8.93
CA ILE A 66 2.82 -8.12 9.67
C ILE A 66 2.17 -8.26 11.04
N GLY A 67 1.01 -8.90 11.16
CA GLY A 67 0.34 -9.15 12.44
C GLY A 67 1.20 -9.92 13.43
N MET A 68 2.00 -10.88 12.97
CA MET A 68 2.93 -11.63 13.82
C MET A 68 4.24 -10.90 14.11
N LEU A 69 4.80 -10.19 13.13
CA LEU A 69 6.10 -9.53 13.25
C LEU A 69 6.03 -8.18 13.95
N PHE A 70 4.91 -7.45 13.82
CA PHE A 70 4.77 -6.11 14.36
C PHE A 70 4.89 -6.03 15.89
N PRO A 71 4.31 -6.94 16.70
CA PRO A 71 4.54 -6.96 18.14
C PRO A 71 6.02 -7.15 18.51
N LEU A 72 6.73 -8.02 17.78
CA LEU A 72 8.16 -8.26 17.99
C LEU A 72 8.99 -7.01 17.65
N LEU A 73 8.68 -6.38 16.52
CA LEU A 73 9.32 -5.13 16.09
C LEU A 73 9.06 -3.98 17.06
N SER A 74 7.82 -3.85 17.53
CA SER A 74 7.41 -2.83 18.50
C SER A 74 8.12 -3.02 19.84
N SER A 75 8.27 -4.26 20.31
CA SER A 75 9.02 -4.56 21.53
C SER A 75 10.51 -4.20 21.40
N ALA A 76 11.12 -4.47 20.25
CA ALA A 76 12.54 -4.20 20.03
C ALA A 76 12.84 -2.71 19.76
N TRP A 77 12.03 -2.04 18.94
CA TRP A 77 12.34 -0.72 18.35
C TRP A 77 11.39 0.40 18.81
N GLY A 78 10.32 0.07 19.56
CA GLY A 78 9.34 1.02 20.05
C GLY A 78 8.74 1.86 18.93
N ALA A 79 8.89 3.19 19.05
CA ALA A 79 8.44 4.17 18.06
C ALA A 79 8.93 3.91 16.62
N PHE A 80 10.15 3.37 16.49
CA PHE A 80 10.80 3.17 15.21
C PHE A 80 10.28 1.93 14.47
N ALA A 81 9.39 1.14 15.08
CA ALA A 81 8.75 0.00 14.41
C ALA A 81 7.91 0.39 13.19
N PHE A 82 7.50 1.66 13.08
CA PHE A 82 6.77 2.19 11.92
C PHE A 82 7.68 2.58 10.75
N LEU A 83 9.00 2.73 10.96
CA LEU A 83 9.95 3.14 9.91
C LEU A 83 9.99 2.15 8.73
N PRO A 84 10.08 0.82 8.97
CA PRO A 84 10.03 -0.16 7.89
C PRO A 84 8.74 -0.09 7.08
N CYS A 85 7.60 0.15 7.73
CA CYS A 85 6.31 0.33 7.06
C CYS A 85 6.34 1.58 6.17
N ALA A 86 6.84 2.71 6.69
CA ALA A 86 6.95 3.96 5.95
C ALA A 86 7.87 3.85 4.71
N ILE A 87 9.03 3.20 4.86
CA ILE A 87 9.96 2.93 3.75
C ILE A 87 9.28 2.09 2.67
N THR A 88 8.56 1.04 3.09
CA THR A 88 7.82 0.16 2.17
C THR A 88 6.75 0.94 1.40
N CYS A 89 6.01 1.85 2.04
CA CYS A 89 5.04 2.71 1.36
C CYS A 89 5.69 3.61 0.29
N VAL A 90 6.85 4.19 0.58
CA VAL A 90 7.58 5.04 -0.39
C VAL A 90 8.07 4.19 -1.57
N LEU A 91 8.68 3.02 -1.30
CA LEU A 91 9.13 2.11 -2.35
C LEU A 91 7.98 1.63 -3.23
N LEU A 92 6.84 1.27 -2.64
CA LEU A 92 5.63 0.89 -3.38
C LEU A 92 5.10 2.03 -4.23
N THR A 93 5.12 3.26 -3.71
CA THR A 93 4.70 4.45 -4.47
C THR A 93 5.57 4.63 -5.71
N VAL A 94 6.89 4.53 -5.56
CA VAL A 94 7.84 4.62 -6.69
C VAL A 94 7.61 3.47 -7.68
N LEU A 95 7.45 2.24 -7.19
CA LEU A 95 7.18 1.07 -8.04
C LEU A 95 5.88 1.20 -8.82
N VAL A 96 4.78 1.61 -8.18
CA VAL A 96 3.50 1.84 -8.85
C VAL A 96 3.64 2.91 -9.91
N GLN A 97 4.31 4.03 -9.59
CA GLN A 97 4.54 5.08 -10.56
C GLN A 97 5.37 4.62 -11.76
N LEU A 98 6.32 3.71 -11.59
CA LEU A 98 7.19 3.23 -12.68
C LEU A 98 6.57 2.09 -13.49
N TYR A 99 5.85 1.18 -12.84
CA TYR A 99 5.42 -0.09 -13.41
C TYR A 99 3.97 -0.08 -13.90
N LEU A 100 3.08 0.67 -13.23
CA LEU A 100 1.65 0.65 -13.57
C LEU A 100 1.36 1.63 -14.72
N PRO A 101 0.87 1.15 -15.89
CA PRO A 101 0.38 2.04 -16.93
C PRO A 101 -0.94 2.69 -16.49
N GLU A 102 -1.21 3.90 -16.98
CA GLU A 102 -2.49 4.58 -16.74
C GLU A 102 -3.63 3.77 -17.39
N THR A 103 -4.60 3.33 -16.58
CA THR A 103 -5.73 2.49 -17.00
C THR A 103 -6.95 3.32 -17.40
N ARG A 104 -7.00 4.61 -17.06
CA ARG A 104 -8.17 5.47 -17.28
C ARG A 104 -8.54 5.61 -18.76
N GLY A 105 -9.73 5.14 -19.11
CA GLY A 105 -10.34 5.30 -20.44
C GLY A 105 -9.72 4.42 -21.53
N ARG A 106 -9.01 3.35 -21.15
CA ARG A 106 -8.43 2.37 -22.08
C ARG A 106 -9.15 1.04 -22.00
N ASP A 107 -9.13 0.31 -23.11
CA ASP A 107 -9.68 -1.05 -23.15
C ASP A 107 -8.74 -2.04 -22.44
N VAL A 108 -9.31 -3.10 -21.86
CA VAL A 108 -8.56 -4.05 -21.01
C VAL A 108 -7.49 -4.79 -21.82
N SER A 109 -7.77 -5.05 -23.11
CA SER A 109 -6.81 -5.67 -24.04
C SER A 109 -5.56 -4.81 -24.25
N ASP A 110 -5.72 -3.50 -24.40
CA ASP A 110 -4.61 -2.57 -24.58
C ASP A 110 -3.76 -2.45 -23.31
N VAL A 111 -4.42 -2.41 -22.14
CA VAL A 111 -3.75 -2.38 -20.84
C VAL A 111 -2.97 -3.67 -20.58
N ALA A 112 -3.53 -4.84 -20.89
CA ALA A 112 -2.85 -6.13 -20.71
C ALA A 112 -1.54 -6.20 -21.53
N VAL A 113 -1.56 -5.69 -22.77
CA VAL A 113 -0.36 -5.61 -23.62
C VAL A 113 0.67 -4.65 -23.03
N LEU A 114 0.25 -3.51 -22.46
CA LEU A 114 1.16 -2.57 -21.80
C LEU A 114 1.78 -3.15 -20.53
N VAL A 115 1.02 -3.90 -19.74
CA VAL A 115 1.53 -4.60 -18.54
C VAL A 115 2.52 -5.69 -18.93
N SER A 116 2.30 -6.41 -20.04
CA SER A 116 3.22 -7.44 -20.53
C SER A 116 4.62 -6.91 -20.91
N LYS A 117 4.73 -5.61 -21.22
CA LYS A 117 6.01 -4.94 -21.49
C LYS A 117 6.80 -4.59 -20.23
N GLY A 118 6.23 -4.79 -19.04
CA GLY A 118 6.87 -4.58 -17.74
C GLY A 118 7.43 -3.15 -17.58
N PHE A 119 8.64 -3.03 -17.05
CA PHE A 119 9.33 -1.74 -16.84
C PHE A 119 9.63 -0.95 -18.13
N LYS A 120 9.43 -1.52 -19.33
CA LYS A 120 9.60 -0.81 -20.62
C LYS A 120 8.32 -0.10 -21.08
N SER A 121 7.26 -0.10 -20.27
CA SER A 121 5.91 0.35 -20.65
C SER A 121 5.71 1.88 -20.63
N LYS A 122 6.63 2.66 -20.05
CA LYS A 122 6.47 4.13 -20.03
C LYS A 122 6.80 4.78 -21.37
N VAL A 123 5.73 5.15 -22.09
CA VAL A 123 5.71 6.38 -22.88
C VAL A 123 5.78 7.53 -21.87
N MET A 124 6.82 8.34 -21.95
CA MET A 124 6.97 9.59 -21.20
C MET A 124 5.81 10.54 -21.52
#